data_AF-A0A7W0A321-F1
#
_entry.id   AF-A0A7W0A321-F1
#
_cell.length_a   1.000
_cell.length_b   1.000
_cell.length_c   1.000
_cell.angle_alpha   90.00
_cell.angle_beta   90.00
_cell.angle_gamma   90.00
#
_symmetry.space_group_name_H-M   'P 1'
#
loop_
_entity.id
_entity.type
_entity.pdbx_description
1 polymer ?
#
loop_
_entity_poly.entity_id
_entity_poly.type
_entity_poly.pdbx_seq_one_letter_code
_entity_poly.pdbx_strand_id
1 'polypeptide(L)'
;MLFVAAALVGLVVLWRQGALGDVGSAVRSADPFLVAAGFLLYLLGLALLSSRWHLLVILTHGRSEPARAAEAFLTSVVINYAAPIGLAVPARAALTKRALGLSVAETGAVAFWEIVSDVLVLGAIAAVWLLLVLGRASVVVDAVG
;
A
#
# COMPACT_ATOMS: atom_id res chain seq x y z
N MET A 1 -19.28 -8.90 8.41
CA MET A 1 -20.26 -9.37 7.42
C MET A 1 -19.75 -9.22 5.99
N LEU A 2 -19.42 -8.01 5.52
CA LEU A 2 -18.92 -7.80 4.14
C LEU A 2 -17.58 -8.51 3.83
N PHE A 3 -16.62 -8.45 4.77
CA PHE A 3 -15.34 -9.17 4.66
C PHE A 3 -15.53 -10.68 4.53
N VAL A 4 -16.40 -11.26 5.36
CA VAL A 4 -16.72 -12.69 5.34
C VAL A 4 -17.40 -13.05 4.00
N ALA A 5 -18.31 -12.23 3.51
CA ALA A 5 -18.95 -12.43 2.21
C ALA A 5 -17.94 -12.35 1.05
N ALA A 6 -17.02 -11.37 1.07
CA ALA A 6 -15.97 -11.23 0.06
C ALA A 6 -14.96 -12.40 0.10
N ALA A 7 -14.56 -12.82 1.30
CA ALA A 7 -13.70 -13.99 1.50
C ALA A 7 -14.38 -15.27 1.00
N LEU A 8 -15.66 -15.46 1.29
CA LEU A 8 -16.46 -16.59 0.78
C LEU A 8 -16.59 -16.56 -0.73
N VAL A 9 -16.84 -15.39 -1.34
CA VAL A 9 -16.86 -15.25 -2.81
C VAL A 9 -15.50 -15.57 -3.41
N GLY A 10 -14.40 -15.09 -2.82
CA GLY A 10 -13.04 -15.44 -3.26
C GLY A 10 -12.78 -16.95 -3.17
N LEU A 11 -13.21 -17.59 -2.09
CA LEU A 11 -13.10 -19.04 -1.92
C LEU A 11 -13.94 -19.79 -2.96
N VAL A 12 -15.16 -19.34 -3.23
CA VAL A 12 -16.06 -19.94 -4.24
C VAL A 12 -15.50 -19.76 -5.65
N VAL A 13 -14.87 -18.62 -5.95
CA VAL A 13 -14.20 -18.37 -7.24
C VAL A 13 -12.99 -19.29 -7.40
N LEU A 14 -12.13 -19.37 -6.39
CA LEU A 14 -10.97 -20.28 -6.38
C LEU A 14 -11.40 -21.74 -6.50
N TRP A 15 -12.50 -22.11 -5.82
CA TRP A 15 -13.07 -23.45 -5.91
C TRP A 15 -13.61 -23.76 -7.30
N ARG A 16 -14.37 -22.84 -7.90
CA ARG A 16 -14.89 -23.00 -9.27
C ARG A 16 -13.80 -23.09 -10.33
N GLN A 17 -12.66 -22.44 -10.10
CA GLN A 17 -11.50 -22.51 -10.99
C GLN A 17 -10.66 -23.78 -10.80
N GLY A 18 -10.96 -24.60 -9.78
CA GLY A 18 -10.14 -25.77 -9.42
C GLY A 18 -8.78 -25.41 -8.79
N ALA A 19 -8.48 -24.12 -8.62
CA ALA A 19 -7.17 -23.60 -8.21
C ALA A 19 -6.87 -23.75 -6.71
N LEU A 20 -7.83 -24.21 -5.89
CA LEU A 20 -7.61 -24.42 -4.45
C LEU A 20 -6.50 -25.43 -4.16
N GLY A 21 -6.41 -26.49 -4.98
CA GLY A 21 -5.33 -27.47 -4.88
C GLY A 21 -3.97 -26.86 -5.23
N ASP A 22 -3.94 -25.96 -6.20
CA ASP A 22 -2.73 -25.27 -6.67
C ASP A 22 -2.22 -24.27 -5.63
N VAL A 23 -3.10 -23.58 -4.91
CA VAL A 23 -2.69 -22.71 -3.78
C VAL A 23 -2.00 -23.54 -2.70
N GLY A 24 -2.58 -24.68 -2.32
CA GLY A 24 -2.01 -25.56 -1.31
C GLY A 24 -0.69 -26.23 -1.75
N SER A 25 -0.52 -26.50 -3.04
CA SER A 25 0.73 -27.00 -3.62
C SER A 25 1.78 -25.89 -3.65
N ALA A 26 1.42 -24.71 -4.15
CA ALA A 26 2.29 -23.54 -4.27
C ALA A 26 2.82 -23.05 -2.93
N VAL A 27 1.99 -23.08 -1.87
CA VAL A 27 2.43 -22.73 -0.51
C VAL A 27 3.43 -23.76 0.02
N ARG A 28 3.22 -25.05 -0.24
CA ARG A 28 4.13 -26.12 0.21
C ARG A 28 5.43 -26.16 -0.58
N SER A 29 5.39 -25.78 -1.85
CA SER A 29 6.57 -25.68 -2.72
C SER A 29 7.22 -24.30 -2.72
N ALA A 30 6.72 -23.36 -1.91
CA ALA A 30 7.27 -22.02 -1.85
C ALA A 30 8.70 -22.08 -1.30
N ASP A 31 9.63 -21.46 -2.02
CA ASP A 31 11.01 -21.31 -1.55
C ASP A 31 11.01 -20.47 -0.26
N PRO A 32 11.45 -21.03 0.89
CA PRO A 32 11.47 -20.32 2.15
C PRO A 32 12.28 -19.04 2.10
N PHE A 33 13.34 -19.01 1.29
CA PHE A 33 14.20 -17.84 1.14
C PHE A 33 13.47 -16.71 0.40
N LEU A 34 12.76 -17.03 -0.68
CA LEU A 34 11.94 -16.04 -1.40
C LEU A 34 10.80 -15.52 -0.51
N VAL A 35 10.18 -16.39 0.29
CA VAL A 35 9.16 -15.97 1.27
C VAL A 35 9.76 -15.03 2.30
N ALA A 36 10.92 -15.37 2.87
CA ALA A 36 11.60 -14.52 3.85
C ALA A 36 12.03 -13.17 3.25
N ALA A 37 12.58 -13.16 2.03
CA ALA A 37 12.95 -11.95 1.32
C ALA A 37 11.73 -11.08 1.02
N GLY A 38 10.63 -11.67 0.56
CA GLY A 38 9.36 -10.99 0.33
C GLY A 38 8.81 -10.38 1.63
N PHE A 39 8.89 -11.12 2.73
CA PHE A 39 8.48 -10.62 4.05
C PHE A 39 9.35 -9.45 4.53
N LEU A 40 10.67 -9.53 4.34
CA LEU A 40 11.58 -8.44 4.66
C LEU A 40 11.28 -7.19 3.83
N LEU A 41 11.06 -7.34 2.52
CA LEU A 41 10.67 -6.24 1.64
C LEU A 41 9.34 -5.62 2.06
N TYR A 42 8.38 -6.45 2.49
CA TYR A 42 7.11 -5.99 3.03
C TYR A 42 7.30 -5.14 4.30
N LEU A 43 8.12 -5.60 5.25
CA LEU A 43 8.44 -4.84 6.46
C LEU A 43 9.16 -3.52 6.16
N LEU A 44 10.12 -3.52 5.23
CA LEU A 44 10.79 -2.31 4.77
C LEU A 44 9.81 -1.33 4.11
N GLY A 45 8.89 -1.84 3.30
CA GLY A 45 7.81 -1.04 2.71
C GLY A 45 6.93 -0.39 3.77
N LEU A 46 6.52 -1.15 4.80
CA LEU A 46 5.75 -0.61 5.92
C LEU A 46 6.52 0.46 6.69
N ALA A 47 7.81 0.24 6.96
CA ALA A 47 8.67 1.21 7.65
C ALA A 47 8.83 2.51 6.83
N LEU A 48 8.99 2.39 5.50
CA LEU A 48 9.08 3.53 4.60
C LEU A 48 7.77 4.32 4.56
N LEU A 49 6.63 3.63 4.43
CA LEU A 49 5.31 4.28 4.40
C LEU A 49 4.98 4.95 5.74
N SER A 50 5.34 4.32 6.86
CA SER A 50 5.22 4.89 8.19
C SER A 50 6.08 6.15 8.35
N SER A 51 7.33 6.11 7.86
CA SER A 51 8.23 7.26 7.87
C SER A 51 7.69 8.41 7.03
N ARG A 52 7.14 8.10 5.85
CA ARG A 52 6.47 9.08 5.00
C ARG A 52 5.29 9.74 5.71
N TRP A 53 4.45 8.94 6.38
CA TRP A 53 3.32 9.47 7.15
C TRP A 53 3.79 10.43 8.25
N HIS A 54 4.83 10.05 8.99
CA HIS A 54 5.45 10.90 10.00
C HIS A 54 5.92 12.26 9.41
N LEU A 55 6.58 12.24 8.25
CA LEU A 55 7.02 13.45 7.56
C LEU A 55 5.84 14.34 7.10
N LEU A 56 4.76 13.74 6.60
CA LEU A 56 3.54 14.49 6.23
C LEU A 56 2.88 15.16 7.44
N VAL A 57 2.92 14.51 8.60
CA VAL A 57 2.43 15.10 9.86
C VAL A 57 3.33 16.25 10.30
N ILE A 58 4.66 16.12 10.19
CA ILE A 58 5.59 17.24 10.44
C ILE A 58 5.30 18.41 9.49
N LEU A 59 5.11 18.12 8.20
CA LEU A 59 4.83 19.14 7.18
C LEU A 59 3.55 19.93 7.48
N THR A 60 2.51 19.27 8.00
CA THR A 60 1.19 19.86 8.20
C THR A 60 0.98 20.45 9.59
N HIS A 61 1.51 19.81 10.63
CA HIS A 61 1.31 20.16 12.04
C HIS A 61 2.56 20.74 12.72
N GLY A 62 3.71 20.72 12.04
CA GLY A 62 5.00 21.23 12.55
C GLY A 62 5.71 20.32 13.55
N ARG A 63 5.01 19.31 14.09
CA ARG A 63 5.57 18.34 15.04
C ARG A 63 4.96 16.95 14.86
N SER A 64 5.74 15.92 15.13
CA SER A 64 5.26 14.53 15.14
C SER A 64 6.15 13.69 16.05
N GLU A 65 5.56 12.76 16.78
CA GLU A 65 6.30 11.74 17.52
C GLU A 65 6.38 10.47 16.66
N PRO A 66 7.57 9.98 16.29
CA PRO A 66 7.72 8.90 15.31
C PRO A 66 7.04 7.60 15.74
N ALA A 67 7.11 7.24 17.03
CA ALA A 67 6.47 6.03 17.55
C ALA A 67 4.93 6.10 17.46
N ARG A 68 4.34 7.25 17.83
CA ARG A 68 2.89 7.46 17.73
C ARG A 68 2.41 7.55 16.28
N ALA A 69 3.19 8.20 15.42
CA ALA A 69 2.90 8.27 13.98
C ALA A 69 2.91 6.87 13.36
N ALA A 70 3.87 6.03 13.72
CA ALA A 70 3.96 4.66 13.25
C ALA A 70 2.78 3.81 13.74
N GLU A 71 2.43 3.90 15.02
CA GLU A 71 1.27 3.18 15.58
C GLU A 71 -0.04 3.61 14.90
N ALA A 72 -0.26 4.92 14.74
CA ALA A 72 -1.42 5.45 14.06
C ALA A 72 -1.49 4.99 12.59
N PHE A 73 -0.35 5.01 11.89
CA PHE A 73 -0.24 4.56 10.50
C PHE A 73 -0.58 3.06 10.38
N LEU A 74 0.08 2.21 11.16
CA LEU A 74 -0.13 0.75 11.14
C LEU A 74 -1.58 0.39 11.47
N THR A 75 -2.17 1.05 12.47
CA THR A 75 -3.59 0.88 12.80
C THR A 75 -4.47 1.28 11.63
N SER A 76 -4.14 2.38 10.95
CA SER A 76 -4.85 2.84 9.75
C SER A 76 -4.77 1.81 8.62
N VAL A 77 -3.61 1.17 8.42
CA VAL A 77 -3.39 0.14 7.41
C VAL A 77 -4.23 -1.10 7.72
N VAL A 78 -4.22 -1.58 8.97
CA VAL A 78 -5.04 -2.71 9.41
C VAL A 78 -6.53 -2.42 9.17
N ILE A 79 -6.99 -1.21 9.49
CA ILE A 79 -8.38 -0.80 9.25
C ILE A 79 -8.68 -0.72 7.76
N ASN A 80 -7.74 -0.23 6.95
CA ASN A 80 -7.91 -0.17 5.50
C ASN A 80 -8.14 -1.56 4.89
N TYR A 81 -7.48 -2.58 5.42
CA TYR A 81 -7.64 -3.97 4.96
C TYR A 81 -8.79 -4.72 5.62
N ALA A 82 -9.16 -4.38 6.86
CA ALA A 82 -10.19 -5.10 7.62
C ALA A 82 -11.60 -4.48 7.52
N ALA A 83 -11.70 -3.17 7.32
CA ALA A 83 -12.98 -2.45 7.30
C ALA A 83 -13.56 -2.36 5.88
N PRO A 84 -14.90 -2.35 5.72
CA PRO A 84 -15.55 -2.00 4.46
C PRO A 84 -15.08 -0.63 3.95
N ILE A 85 -14.93 -0.47 2.64
CA ILE A 85 -14.38 0.74 1.99
C ILE A 85 -15.07 2.03 2.48
N GLY A 86 -16.39 2.01 2.66
CA GLY A 86 -17.17 3.16 3.14
C GLY A 86 -16.90 3.57 4.60
N LEU A 87 -16.28 2.69 5.40
CA LEU A 87 -15.92 2.94 6.80
C LEU A 87 -14.41 3.13 6.98
N ALA A 88 -13.59 2.59 6.09
CA ALA A 88 -12.13 2.66 6.20
C ALA A 88 -11.61 4.10 6.22
N VAL A 89 -12.04 4.94 5.26
CA VAL A 89 -11.59 6.34 5.15
C VAL A 89 -11.98 7.18 6.38
N PRO A 90 -13.26 7.24 6.82
CA PRO A 90 -13.63 8.01 7.99
C PRO A 90 -13.04 7.46 9.30
N ALA A 91 -12.90 6.13 9.44
CA ALA A 91 -12.28 5.52 10.62
C ALA A 91 -10.79 5.86 10.72
N ARG A 92 -10.06 5.83 9.59
CA ARG A 92 -8.65 6.25 9.52
C ARG A 92 -8.52 7.72 9.90
N ALA A 93 -9.33 8.60 9.32
CA ALA A 93 -9.31 10.03 9.64
C ALA A 93 -9.60 10.31 11.13
N ALA A 94 -10.60 9.65 11.71
CA ALA A 94 -10.94 9.80 13.13
C ALA A 94 -9.82 9.31 14.06
N LEU A 95 -9.18 8.19 13.72
CA LEU A 95 -8.04 7.65 14.48
C LEU A 95 -6.81 8.53 14.36
N THR A 96 -6.46 9.00 13.17
CA THR A 96 -5.32 9.91 12.98
C THR A 96 -5.54 11.20 13.77
N LYS A 97 -6.75 11.78 13.71
CA LYS A 97 -7.12 12.96 14.49
C LYS A 97 -6.90 12.72 15.99
N ARG A 98 -7.40 11.61 16.52
CA ARG A 98 -7.31 11.25 17.94
C ARG A 98 -5.88 10.93 18.38
N ALA A 99 -5.15 10.13 17.60
CA ALA A 99 -3.83 9.61 17.96
C ALA A 99 -2.73 10.68 17.84
N LEU A 100 -2.88 11.62 16.91
CA LEU A 100 -1.88 12.64 16.62
C LEU A 100 -2.30 14.05 17.07
N GLY A 101 -3.50 14.20 17.63
CA GLY A 101 -4.00 15.49 18.13
C GLY A 101 -4.25 16.53 17.04
N LEU A 102 -4.48 16.09 15.80
CA LEU A 102 -4.68 16.97 14.65
C LEU A 102 -6.08 17.59 14.66
N SER A 103 -6.21 18.76 14.03
CA SER A 103 -7.49 19.33 13.63
C SER A 103 -8.06 18.59 12.41
N VAL A 104 -9.33 18.86 12.08
CA VAL A 104 -9.98 18.29 10.89
C VAL A 104 -9.29 18.77 9.61
N ALA A 105 -8.88 20.04 9.57
CA ALA A 105 -8.17 20.61 8.43
C ALA A 105 -6.80 19.97 8.23
N GLU A 106 -6.02 19.80 9.30
CA GLU A 106 -4.69 19.15 9.24
C GLU A 106 -4.81 17.67 8.86
N THR A 107 -5.80 16.95 9.39
CA THR A 107 -6.05 15.55 9.02
C THR A 107 -6.39 15.43 7.52
N GLY A 108 -7.20 16.36 7.00
CA GLY A 108 -7.51 16.43 5.58
C GLY A 108 -6.28 16.76 4.72
N ALA A 109 -5.42 17.67 5.19
CA ALA A 109 -4.18 18.02 4.51
C ALA A 109 -3.20 16.83 4.43
N VAL A 110 -3.04 16.06 5.51
CA VAL A 110 -2.20 14.84 5.52
C VAL A 110 -2.73 13.83 4.50
N ALA A 111 -4.03 13.55 4.52
CA ALA A 111 -4.65 12.61 3.58
C ALA A 111 -4.54 13.07 2.11
N PHE A 112 -4.70 14.38 1.87
CA PHE A 112 -4.52 14.95 0.54
C PHE A 112 -3.08 14.77 0.04
N TRP A 113 -2.08 15.12 0.86
CA TRP A 113 -0.68 14.98 0.48
C TRP A 113 -0.24 13.53 0.34
N GLU A 114 -0.83 12.60 1.09
CA GLU A 114 -0.62 11.16 0.90
C GLU A 114 -0.99 10.73 -0.52
N ILE A 115 -2.20 11.08 -0.97
CA ILE A 115 -2.71 10.74 -2.32
C ILE A 115 -1.88 11.41 -3.41
N VAL A 116 -1.60 12.71 -3.28
CA VAL A 116 -0.78 13.45 -4.25
C VAL A 116 0.60 12.81 -4.38
N SER A 117 1.24 12.45 -3.26
CA SER A 117 2.55 11.80 -3.27
C SER A 117 2.49 10.45 -3.98
N ASP A 118 1.45 9.65 -3.74
CA ASP A 118 1.29 8.34 -4.37
C ASP A 118 1.12 8.47 -5.88
N VAL A 119 0.28 9.39 -6.33
CA VAL A 119 0.06 9.68 -7.77
C VAL A 119 1.36 10.15 -8.43
N LEU A 120 2.10 11.05 -7.79
CA LEU A 120 3.36 11.56 -8.33
C LEU A 120 4.43 10.46 -8.44
N VAL A 121 4.60 9.63 -7.40
CA VAL A 121 5.58 8.55 -7.40
C VAL A 121 5.22 7.49 -8.45
N LEU A 122 3.96 7.04 -8.49
CA LEU A 122 3.52 6.07 -9.48
C LEU A 122 3.60 6.63 -10.90
N GLY A 123 3.23 7.90 -11.09
CA GLY A 123 3.36 8.60 -12.37
C GLY A 123 4.81 8.71 -12.83
N ALA A 124 5.73 9.05 -11.93
CA ALA A 124 7.16 9.12 -12.22
C ALA A 124 7.75 7.75 -12.57
N ILE A 125 7.41 6.71 -11.81
CA ILE A 125 7.84 5.33 -12.10
C ILE A 125 7.31 4.89 -13.46
N ALA A 126 6.04 5.16 -13.76
CA ALA A 126 5.44 4.83 -15.05
C ALA A 126 6.11 5.59 -16.21
N ALA A 127 6.40 6.89 -16.03
CA ALA A 127 7.10 7.70 -17.03
C ALA A 127 8.52 7.18 -17.28
N VAL A 128 9.29 6.88 -16.22
CA VAL A 128 10.63 6.30 -16.33
C VAL A 128 10.57 4.95 -17.06
N TRP A 129 9.62 4.10 -16.70
CA TRP A 129 9.42 2.81 -17.36
C TRP A 129 9.12 2.98 -18.86
N LEU A 130 8.22 3.90 -19.23
CA LEU A 130 7.91 4.21 -20.62
C LEU A 130 9.15 4.70 -21.39
N LEU A 131 9.93 5.60 -20.80
CA LEU A 131 11.17 6.08 -21.42
C LEU A 131 12.19 4.95 -21.64
N LEU A 132 12.34 4.04 -20.68
CA LEU A 132 13.25 2.90 -20.79
C LEU A 132 12.79 1.88 -21.83
N VAL A 133 11.48 1.67 -21.98
CA VAL A 133 10.92 0.75 -22.97
C VAL A 133 10.97 1.36 -24.37
N LEU A 134 10.55 2.61 -24.53
CA LEU A 134 10.60 3.33 -25.81
C LEU A 134 12.04 3.52 -26.30
N GLY A 135 12.98 3.81 -25.38
CA GLY A 135 14.40 3.90 -25.72
C GLY A 135 15.03 2.58 -26.16
N ARG A 136 14.52 1.43 -25.68
CA ARG A 136 14.94 0.12 -26.22
C ARG A 136 14.35 -0.16 -27.59
N ALA A 137 13.11 0.28 -27.83
CA ALA A 137 12.45 0.09 -29.12
C ALA A 137 13.17 0.85 -30.24
N SER A 138 13.64 2.08 -30.00
CA SER A 138 14.40 2.85 -30.99
C SER A 138 15.76 2.21 -31.32
N VAL A 139 16.47 1.71 -30.31
CA VAL A 139 17.77 1.02 -30.51
C VAL A 139 17.62 -0.27 -31.34
N VAL A 140 16.52 -1.00 -31.20
CA VAL A 140 16.26 -2.21 -31.99
C VAL A 140 15.92 -1.87 -33.44
N VAL A 141 15.19 -0.79 -33.70
CA VAL A 141 14.88 -0.34 -35.08
C VAL A 141 16.14 0.10 -35.81
N ASP A 142 17.03 0.84 -35.14
CA ASP A 142 18.30 1.30 -35.72
C ASP A 142 19.31 0.17 -35.96
N ALA A 143 19.19 -0.96 -35.25
CA ALA A 143 20.09 -2.11 -35.39
C ALA A 143 19.67 -3.11 -36.49
N VAL A 144 18.46 -2.95 -37.05
CA VAL A 144 17.88 -3.87 -38.06
C VAL A 144 17.75 -3.18 -39.44
N GLY A 145 18.02 -1.87 -39.53
CA GLY A 145 18.16 -1.11 -40.78
C GLY A 145 19.61 -1.06 -41.28
#